data_AF-A0A2H9Q412-F1
#
_entry.id   AF-A0A2H9Q412-F1
#
_cell.length_a   1.000
_cell.length_b   1.000
_cell.length_c   1.000
_cell.angle_alpha   90.00
_cell.angle_beta   90.00
_cell.angle_gamma   90.00
#
_symmetry.space_group_name_H-M   'P 1'
#
loop_
_entity.id
_entity.type
_entity.pdbx_description
1 polymer ?
#
loop_
_entity_poly.entity_id
_entity_poly.type
_entity_poly.pdbx_seq_one_letter_code
_entity_poly.pdbx_strand_id
1 'polypeptide(L)'
;MHTLPQEIEVWYIIPAIRREMAMCFSREHKISYDNVALMMGLTKAAISQYIAGKRVERIKMHPKALEEVKISCNRIVKNKSNVAKEILRVLEIIKKKKLHCEMCGEMIDGELHNCKEIKIPEVVM
;
A
#
# COMPACT_ATOMS: atom_id res chain seq x y z
N MET A 1 14.96 -14.59 -11.83
CA MET A 1 13.76 -15.06 -11.10
C MET A 1 12.63 -14.13 -11.47
N HIS A 2 11.64 -14.67 -12.16
CA HIS A 2 10.45 -13.92 -12.54
C HIS A 2 9.50 -13.88 -11.34
N THR A 3 8.80 -12.76 -11.15
CA THR A 3 7.84 -12.59 -10.04
C THR A 3 6.50 -12.16 -10.63
N LEU A 4 5.44 -12.81 -10.19
CA LEU A 4 4.09 -12.47 -10.62
C LEU A 4 3.68 -11.12 -10.02
N PRO A 5 2.86 -10.33 -10.74
CA PRO A 5 2.32 -9.08 -10.21
C PRO A 5 1.67 -9.24 -8.82
N GLN A 6 0.97 -10.36 -8.61
CA GLN A 6 0.29 -10.70 -7.36
C GLN A 6 1.28 -10.96 -6.21
N GLU A 7 2.43 -11.58 -6.50
CA GLU A 7 3.48 -11.79 -5.51
C GLU A 7 4.10 -10.45 -5.10
N ILE A 8 4.29 -9.53 -6.06
CA ILE A 8 4.74 -8.16 -5.78
C ILE A 8 3.73 -7.43 -4.89
N GLU A 9 2.43 -7.54 -5.19
CA GLU A 9 1.38 -6.93 -4.39
C GLU A 9 1.36 -7.45 -2.95
N VAL A 10 1.38 -8.78 -2.78
CA VAL A 10 1.29 -9.42 -1.46
C VAL A 10 2.54 -9.18 -0.60
N TRP A 11 3.73 -9.21 -1.20
CA TRP A 11 4.98 -9.08 -0.44
C TRP A 11 5.42 -7.64 -0.20
N TYR A 12 5.02 -6.70 -1.07
CA TYR A 12 5.55 -5.34 -1.05
C TYR A 12 4.47 -4.27 -0.96
N ILE A 13 3.53 -4.25 -1.92
CA ILE A 13 2.59 -3.13 -2.06
C ILE A 13 1.55 -3.12 -0.92
N ILE A 14 0.88 -4.25 -0.65
CA ILE A 14 -0.12 -4.36 0.42
C ILE A 14 0.52 -4.10 1.79
N PRO A 15 1.69 -4.66 2.13
CA PRO A 15 2.39 -4.32 3.37
C PRO A 15 2.73 -2.83 3.49
N ALA A 16 3.13 -2.17 2.39
CA ALA A 16 3.39 -0.73 2.38
C ALA A 16 2.11 0.08 2.61
N ILE A 17 1.01 -0.22 1.90
CA ILE A 17 -0.29 0.44 2.11
C ILE A 17 -0.72 0.30 3.58
N ARG A 18 -0.64 -0.90 4.15
CA ARG A 18 -1.02 -1.15 5.55
C ARG A 18 -0.17 -0.33 6.53
N ARG A 19 1.13 -0.19 6.27
CA ARG A 19 2.01 0.66 7.08
C ARG A 19 1.56 2.12 7.05
N GLU A 20 1.35 2.67 5.86
CA GLU A 20 0.96 4.07 5.68
C GLU A 20 -0.41 4.35 6.29
N MET A 21 -1.36 3.40 6.17
CA MET A 21 -2.66 3.50 6.84
C MET A 21 -2.51 3.50 8.36
N ALA A 22 -1.72 2.58 8.93
CA ALA A 22 -1.48 2.52 10.37
C ALA A 22 -0.85 3.82 10.90
N MET A 23 0.12 4.39 10.16
CA MET A 23 0.72 5.68 10.49
C MET A 23 -0.29 6.82 10.39
N CYS A 24 -1.11 6.87 9.34
CA CYS A 24 -2.14 7.90 9.18
C CYS A 24 -3.18 7.85 10.31
N PHE A 25 -3.72 6.66 10.62
CA PHE A 25 -4.68 6.52 11.72
C PHE A 25 -4.10 6.93 13.07
N SER A 26 -2.87 6.54 13.36
CA SER A 26 -2.26 6.83 14.65
C SER A 26 -1.74 8.26 14.77
N ARG A 27 -1.01 8.76 13.76
CA ARG A 27 -0.31 10.04 13.84
C ARG A 27 -1.18 11.21 13.41
N GLU A 28 -1.98 11.05 12.36
CA GLU A 28 -2.83 12.12 11.83
C GLU A 28 -4.20 12.14 12.51
N HIS A 29 -4.83 10.97 12.69
CA HIS A 29 -6.16 10.85 13.32
C HIS A 29 -6.11 10.56 14.84
N LYS A 30 -4.93 10.43 15.44
CA LYS A 30 -4.73 10.23 16.89
C LYS A 30 -5.45 9.01 17.48
N ILE A 31 -5.66 7.97 16.67
CA ILE A 31 -6.32 6.73 17.10
C ILE A 31 -5.30 5.84 17.84
N SER A 32 -5.71 5.27 18.97
CA SER A 32 -4.87 4.36 19.76
C SER A 32 -4.50 3.09 18.98
N TYR A 33 -3.35 2.49 19.28
CA TYR A 33 -2.88 1.30 18.56
C TYR A 33 -3.86 0.12 18.67
N ASP A 34 -4.54 0.01 19.82
CA ASP A 34 -5.56 -1.02 20.05
C ASP A 34 -6.77 -0.83 19.12
N ASN A 35 -7.24 0.41 18.98
CA ASN A 35 -8.35 0.73 18.08
C ASN A 35 -7.93 0.60 16.61
N VAL A 36 -6.71 0.99 16.25
CA VAL A 36 -6.17 0.76 14.89
C VAL A 36 -6.12 -0.73 14.56
N ALA A 37 -5.65 -1.55 15.51
CA ALA A 37 -5.60 -3.00 15.36
C ALA A 37 -7.00 -3.58 15.12
N LEU A 38 -8.00 -3.17 15.90
CA LEU A 38 -9.40 -3.58 15.72
C LEU A 38 -9.95 -3.16 14.36
N MET A 39 -9.79 -1.90 13.95
CA MET A 39 -10.26 -1.39 12.66
C MET A 39 -9.64 -2.13 11.47
N MET A 40 -8.36 -2.51 11.58
CA MET A 40 -7.62 -3.17 10.50
C MET A 40 -7.72 -4.69 10.53
N GLY A 41 -8.31 -5.29 11.57
CA GLY A 41 -8.33 -6.74 11.77
C GLY A 41 -6.93 -7.33 11.96
N LEU A 42 -6.04 -6.61 12.65
CA LEU A 42 -4.65 -6.99 12.89
C LEU A 42 -4.36 -7.02 14.40
N THR A 43 -3.19 -7.55 14.78
CA THR A 43 -2.74 -7.50 16.18
C THR A 43 -2.11 -6.14 16.51
N LYS A 44 -2.21 -5.72 17.78
CA LYS A 44 -1.49 -4.52 18.29
C LYS A 44 0.01 -4.59 17.99
N ALA A 45 0.60 -5.78 18.09
CA ALA A 45 1.99 -6.03 17.75
C ALA A 45 2.28 -5.72 16.28
N ALA A 46 1.42 -6.13 15.34
CA ALA A 46 1.58 -5.80 13.93
C ALA A 46 1.52 -4.29 13.67
N ILE A 47 0.60 -3.57 14.34
CA ILE A 47 0.52 -2.10 14.25
C ILE A 47 1.80 -1.44 14.79
N SER A 48 2.30 -1.87 15.94
CA SER A 48 3.55 -1.38 16.51
C SER A 48 4.73 -1.58 15.55
N GLN A 49 4.83 -2.74 14.91
CA GLN A 49 5.88 -3.03 13.93
C GLN A 49 5.79 -2.18 12.66
N TYR A 50 4.57 -1.83 12.21
CA TYR A 50 4.38 -0.89 11.11
C TYR A 50 4.84 0.52 11.49
N ILE A 51 4.41 1.02 12.64
CA ILE A 51 4.71 2.39 13.07
C ILE A 51 6.20 2.57 13.40
N ALA A 52 6.84 1.53 13.96
CA ALA A 52 8.27 1.51 14.26
C ALA A 52 9.16 1.37 13.01
N GLY A 53 8.60 1.25 11.81
CA GLY A 53 9.36 1.12 10.55
C GLY A 53 10.02 -0.25 10.33
N LYS A 54 10.02 -1.13 11.34
CA LYS A 54 10.65 -2.47 11.31
C LYS A 54 10.08 -3.39 10.23
N ARG A 55 8.83 -3.19 9.84
CA ARG A 55 8.25 -3.82 8.65
C ARG A 55 8.31 -2.84 7.49
N VAL A 56 8.89 -3.29 6.37
CA VAL A 56 8.79 -2.63 5.05
C VAL A 56 9.67 -1.37 4.94
N GLU A 57 10.66 -1.16 5.81
CA GLU A 57 11.52 0.05 5.85
C GLU A 57 12.11 0.47 4.48
N ARG A 58 12.39 -0.50 3.61
CA ARG A 58 13.00 -0.30 2.29
C ARG A 58 12.04 0.15 1.19
N ILE A 59 10.74 0.22 1.44
CA ILE A 59 9.72 0.48 0.42
C ILE A 59 9.17 1.89 0.59
N LYS A 60 9.47 2.78 -0.35
CA LYS A 60 8.94 4.15 -0.40
C LYS A 60 7.78 4.23 -1.39
N MET A 61 6.56 4.44 -0.88
CA MET A 61 5.41 4.63 -1.77
C MET A 61 5.51 5.95 -2.51
N HIS A 62 5.13 5.93 -3.80
CA HIS A 62 5.05 7.13 -4.62
C HIS A 62 4.15 8.20 -3.95
N PRO A 63 4.48 9.50 -3.98
CA PRO A 63 3.70 10.55 -3.30
C PRO A 63 2.20 10.56 -3.64
N LYS A 64 1.85 10.40 -4.92
CA LYS A 64 0.45 10.25 -5.36
C LYS A 64 -0.27 9.04 -4.72
N ALA A 65 0.42 7.93 -4.49
CA ALA A 65 -0.17 6.77 -3.83
C ALA A 65 -0.37 7.05 -2.32
N LEU A 66 0.55 7.78 -1.69
CA LEU A 66 0.40 8.23 -0.30
C LEU A 66 -0.82 9.14 -0.12
N GLU A 67 -1.06 10.06 -1.06
CA GLU A 67 -2.26 10.91 -1.04
C GLU A 67 -3.54 10.08 -1.09
N GLU A 68 -3.59 9.06 -1.95
CA GLU A 68 -4.73 8.14 -2.03
C GLU A 68 -4.92 7.36 -0.73
N VAL A 69 -3.84 6.93 -0.07
CA VAL A 69 -3.92 6.31 1.27
C VAL A 69 -4.54 7.27 2.28
N LYS A 70 -4.15 8.54 2.30
CA LYS A 70 -4.73 9.55 3.22
C LYS A 70 -6.21 9.79 2.95
N ILE A 71 -6.62 9.83 1.68
CA ILE A 71 -8.05 9.91 1.31
C ILE A 71 -8.81 8.68 1.85
N SER A 72 -8.23 7.49 1.71
CA SER A 72 -8.80 6.25 2.23
C SER A 72 -8.95 6.26 3.75
N CYS A 73 -7.92 6.70 4.49
CA CYS A 73 -7.98 6.82 5.95
C CYS A 73 -9.10 7.78 6.39
N ASN A 74 -9.21 8.94 5.76
CA ASN A 74 -10.29 9.89 6.02
C ASN A 74 -11.69 9.29 5.79
N ARG A 75 -11.86 8.48 4.74
CA ARG A 75 -13.14 7.80 4.46
C ARG A 75 -13.48 6.76 5.51
N ILE A 76 -12.49 5.98 5.96
CA ILE A 76 -12.66 4.96 6.99
C ILE A 76 -13.01 5.60 8.34
N VAL A 77 -12.28 6.64 8.75
CA VAL A 77 -12.55 7.34 10.02
C VAL A 77 -13.94 7.98 10.03
N LYS A 78 -14.44 8.43 8.87
CA LYS A 78 -15.81 8.97 8.72
C LYS A 78 -16.89 7.88 8.57
N ASN A 79 -16.55 6.60 8.79
CA ASN A 79 -17.43 5.44 8.61
C ASN A 79 -18.07 5.33 7.21
N LYS A 80 -17.42 5.87 6.18
CA LYS A 80 -17.90 5.83 4.78
C LYS A 80 -17.38 4.62 4.00
N SER A 81 -16.44 3.85 4.58
CA SER A 81 -15.79 2.70 3.94
C SER A 81 -15.14 1.80 4.99
N ASN A 82 -14.55 0.69 4.55
CA ASN A 82 -13.77 -0.22 5.40
C ASN A 82 -12.35 -0.44 4.84
N VAL A 83 -11.47 -0.98 5.69
CA VAL A 83 -10.05 -1.15 5.37
C VAL A 83 -9.82 -2.03 4.12
N ALA A 84 -10.53 -3.14 3.98
CA ALA A 84 -10.35 -4.05 2.84
C ALA A 84 -10.71 -3.37 1.52
N LYS A 85 -11.87 -2.69 1.47
CA LYS A 85 -12.34 -1.96 0.29
C LYS A 85 -11.37 -0.85 -0.12
N GLU A 86 -10.86 -0.10 0.85
CA GLU A 86 -9.93 0.99 0.56
C GLU A 86 -8.53 0.50 0.14
N ILE A 87 -8.04 -0.62 0.68
CA ILE A 87 -6.79 -1.23 0.19
C ILE A 87 -6.94 -1.61 -1.29
N LEU A 88 -8.04 -2.27 -1.68
CA LEU A 88 -8.30 -2.63 -3.08
C LEU A 88 -8.38 -1.39 -3.98
N ARG A 89 -9.04 -0.32 -3.52
CA ARG A 89 -9.10 0.96 -4.25
C ARG A 89 -7.71 1.54 -4.49
N VAL A 90 -6.85 1.56 -3.46
CA VAL A 90 -5.50 2.09 -3.57
C VAL A 90 -4.64 1.22 -4.51
N LEU A 91 -4.75 -0.11 -4.42
CA LEU A 91 -4.08 -1.04 -5.33
C LEU A 91 -4.47 -0.78 -6.80
N GLU A 92 -5.76 -0.64 -7.07
CA GLU A 92 -6.26 -0.36 -8.42
C GLU A 92 -5.71 0.95 -8.98
N ILE A 93 -5.63 2.00 -8.14
CA ILE A 93 -5.06 3.29 -8.54
C ILE A 93 -3.56 3.17 -8.81
N ILE A 94 -2.83 2.47 -7.94
CA ILE A 94 -1.39 2.21 -8.14
C ILE A 94 -1.18 1.50 -9.48
N LYS A 95 -1.98 0.48 -9.78
CA LYS A 95 -1.92 -0.28 -11.04
C LYS A 95 -2.25 0.57 -12.26
N LYS A 96 -3.39 1.28 -12.25
CA LYS A 96 -3.85 2.09 -13.40
C LYS A 96 -2.90 3.24 -13.72
N LYS A 97 -2.38 3.91 -12.68
CA LYS A 97 -1.49 5.06 -12.83
C LYS A 97 -0.01 4.66 -12.90
N LYS A 98 0.30 3.35 -12.90
CA LYS A 98 1.67 2.80 -12.85
C LYS A 98 2.53 3.41 -11.74
N LEU A 99 1.93 3.68 -10.57
CA LEU A 99 2.60 4.30 -9.41
C LEU A 99 3.31 3.26 -8.52
N HIS A 100 3.67 2.13 -9.12
CA HIS A 100 4.37 1.07 -8.42
C HIS A 100 5.67 1.65 -7.85
N CYS A 101 5.93 1.33 -6.58
CA CYS A 101 7.11 1.79 -5.84
C CYS A 101 8.41 1.52 -6.62
N GLU A 102 9.48 2.26 -6.31
CA GLU A 102 10.91 2.05 -6.65
C GLU A 102 11.41 0.59 -6.53
N MET A 103 10.57 -0.35 -6.09
CA MET A 103 10.85 -1.77 -5.90
C MET A 103 10.62 -2.65 -7.11
N CYS A 104 9.65 -2.34 -7.98
CA CYS A 104 9.46 -3.15 -9.18
C CYS A 104 10.47 -2.73 -10.24
N GLY A 105 10.75 -1.42 -10.35
CA GLY A 105 11.66 -0.82 -11.30
C GLY A 105 12.04 0.62 -10.91
N GLU A 106 13.09 1.16 -11.53
CA GLU A 106 13.52 2.55 -11.38
C GLU A 106 12.65 3.44 -12.27
N MET A 107 12.15 4.55 -11.72
CA MET A 107 11.46 5.56 -12.53
C MET A 107 12.51 6.48 -13.16
N ILE A 108 12.66 6.41 -14.49
CA ILE A 108 13.57 7.27 -15.28
C ILE A 108 12.69 7.98 -16.32
N ASP A 109 12.76 9.31 -16.40
CA ASP A 109 12.01 10.15 -17.36
C ASP A 109 10.48 9.93 -17.40
N GLY A 110 9.90 9.52 -16.27
CA GLY A 110 8.45 9.24 -16.17
C GLY A 110 8.05 7.85 -16.65
N GLU A 111 9.01 7.01 -17.02
CA GLU A 111 8.82 5.62 -17.42
C GLU A 111 9.42 4.64 -16.39
N LEU A 112 8.85 3.43 -16.32
CA LEU A 112 9.27 2.40 -15.38
C LEU A 112 10.33 1.49 -16.04
N HIS A 113 11.58 1.62 -15.60
CA HIS A 113 12.72 0.83 -16.06
C HIS A 113 13.05 -0.31 -15.10
N ASN A 114 13.73 -1.36 -15.55
CA ASN A 114 14.19 -2.49 -14.71
C ASN A 114 13.06 -3.24 -13.97
N CYS A 115 11.83 -3.21 -14.52
CA CYS A 115 10.69 -3.92 -13.96
C CYS A 115 10.90 -5.45 -13.98
N LYS A 116 10.97 -6.10 -12.81
CA LYS A 116 11.06 -7.58 -12.72
C LYS A 116 9.72 -8.30 -12.94
N GLU A 117 8.63 -7.54 -13.08
CA GLU A 117 7.29 -8.06 -13.33
C GLU A 117 7.22 -8.76 -14.69
N ILE A 118 6.64 -9.96 -14.72
CA ILE A 118 6.34 -10.64 -15.98
C ILE A 118 5.24 -9.86 -16.70
N LYS A 119 5.53 -9.31 -17.89
CA LYS A 119 4.50 -8.84 -18.81
C LYS A 119 3.83 -10.05 -19.43
N ILE A 120 2.68 -10.47 -18.90
CA ILE A 120 1.84 -11.48 -19.56
C ILE A 120 1.18 -10.78 -20.75
N PRO A 121 1.43 -11.19 -22.00
CA PRO A 121 0.73 -10.64 -23.15
C PRO A 121 -0.78 -10.84 -22.95
N GLU A 122 -1.58 -9.81 -23.23
CA GLU A 122 -3.03 -9.95 -23.22
C GLU A 122 -3.39 -11.08 -24.19
N VAL A 123 -3.94 -12.17 -23.64
CA VAL A 123 -4.52 -13.21 -24.47
C VAL A 123 -5.76 -12.56 -25.09
N VAL A 124 -5.62 -12.13 -26.33
CA VAL A 124 -6.75 -11.72 -27.16
C VAL A 124 -7.64 -12.95 -27.28
N MET A 125 -8.70 -12.97 -26.47
CA MET A 125 -9.82 -13.90 -26.64
C MET A 125 -10.71 -13.42 -27.77
#